data_AF-A0A812TDI7-F1
#
_entry.id   AF-A0A812TDI7-F1
#
_cell.length_a   1.000
_cell.length_b   1.000
_cell.length_c   1.000
_cell.angle_alpha   90.00
_cell.angle_beta   90.00
_cell.angle_gamma   90.00
#
_symmetry.space_group_name_H-M   'P 1'
#
loop_
_entity.id
_entity.type
_entity.pdbx_description
1 polymer ?
#
loop_
_entity_poly.entity_id
_entity_poly.type
_entity_poly.pdbx_seq_one_letter_code
_entity_poly.pdbx_strand_id
1 'polypeptide(L)'
;SFLTLDIQSGSQKLPYYIDVRPVRVYGKAVAVDAGEWIPPKSKVKDLSQDPVVTLQLTASALNATETTAGFSANQWAFGSEYCVTDEDIRTYETVEPRIEFTKLITARLKAEEIAKASRGKRVLSRLANTTVRQPLRTYNPMDLVKVWRKVWPQEQHKGPRGGFKKSGRPHWIGPGRVVFHEVLPHQEADDDRRHIVWVLVGSQLLRCSVHSVRPVTETERFEFETSKTEDPTKWKTLADI
;
A
#
# COMPACT_ATOMS: atom_id res chain seq x y z
N SER A 1 -4.12 -4.70 -18.71
CA SER A 1 -4.56 -4.04 -19.95
C SER A 1 -3.94 -2.66 -19.95
N PHE A 2 -3.00 -2.44 -20.87
CA PHE A 2 -2.23 -1.21 -20.98
C PHE A 2 -2.98 -0.26 -21.92
N LEU A 3 -3.18 0.99 -21.50
CA LEU A 3 -3.67 2.06 -22.36
C LEU A 3 -2.48 2.97 -22.65
N THR A 4 -1.95 2.87 -23.86
CA THR A 4 -1.02 3.81 -24.47
C THR A 4 -1.84 4.95 -25.08
N LEU A 5 -1.54 6.19 -24.69
CA LEU A 5 -2.03 7.39 -25.36
C LEU A 5 -0.86 7.97 -26.16
N ASP A 6 -0.96 7.88 -27.49
CA ASP A 6 -0.03 8.49 -28.43
C ASP A 6 -0.30 10.00 -28.51
N ILE A 7 0.71 10.80 -28.18
CA ILE A 7 0.79 12.21 -28.58
C ILE A 7 2.12 12.38 -29.30
N GLN A 8 2.04 12.52 -30.63
CA GLN A 8 3.19 12.87 -31.47
C GLN A 8 3.53 14.35 -31.28
N SER A 9 4.71 14.61 -30.73
CA SER A 9 5.48 15.84 -30.96
C SER A 9 6.94 15.51 -30.66
N GLY A 10 7.78 15.58 -31.68
CA GLY A 10 9.15 15.09 -31.64
C GLY A 10 10.04 15.84 -30.65
N SER A 11 10.62 15.11 -29.71
CA SER A 11 11.89 15.37 -29.02
C SER A 11 12.25 14.10 -28.21
N GLN A 12 13.54 13.79 -28.13
CA GLN A 12 14.16 12.57 -27.57
C GLN A 12 13.40 11.84 -26.44
N LYS A 13 13.21 10.53 -26.63
CA LYS A 13 12.69 9.60 -25.63
C LYS A 13 13.72 9.36 -24.52
N LEU A 14 13.53 9.97 -23.36
CA LEU A 14 14.08 9.47 -22.10
C LEU A 14 12.96 8.66 -21.40
N PRO A 15 13.22 7.43 -20.92
CA PRO A 15 12.23 6.66 -20.18
C PRO A 15 12.05 7.29 -18.79
N TYR A 16 11.12 8.23 -18.66
CA TYR A 16 10.68 8.72 -17.35
C TYR A 16 9.80 7.64 -16.69
N TYR A 17 10.38 6.93 -15.73
CA TYR A 17 9.64 6.08 -14.81
C TYR A 17 8.87 6.96 -13.83
N ILE A 18 7.57 7.12 -14.07
CA ILE A 18 6.66 7.59 -13.04
C ILE A 18 6.43 6.39 -12.10
N ASP A 19 7.17 6.34 -10.98
CA ASP A 19 6.86 5.43 -9.88
C ASP A 19 5.55 5.91 -9.24
N VAL A 20 4.43 5.52 -9.83
CA VAL A 20 3.11 5.63 -9.20
C VAL A 20 3.09 4.61 -8.07
N ARG A 21 3.76 4.92 -6.95
CA ARG A 21 3.62 4.11 -5.74
C ARG A 21 2.15 4.11 -5.40
N PRO A 22 1.48 2.94 -5.33
CA PRO A 22 0.12 2.89 -4.87
C PRO A 22 0.12 3.37 -3.42
N VAL A 23 -0.37 4.60 -3.19
CA VAL A 23 -0.71 5.06 -1.85
C VAL A 23 -1.76 4.09 -1.34
N ARG A 24 -1.36 3.14 -0.49
CA ARG A 24 -2.29 2.27 0.22
C ARG A 24 -3.09 3.14 1.18
N VAL A 25 -4.21 3.65 0.68
CA VAL A 25 -5.29 4.16 1.52
C VAL A 25 -5.85 2.95 2.25
N TYR A 26 -5.51 2.81 3.54
CA TYR A 26 -6.18 1.86 4.43
C TYR A 26 -7.61 2.34 4.69
N GLY A 27 -8.49 2.19 3.69
CA GLY A 27 -9.92 2.09 3.88
C GLY A 27 -10.29 0.61 3.96
N LYS A 28 -11.16 0.23 4.91
CA LYS A 28 -11.78 -1.10 4.90
C LYS A 28 -12.39 -1.35 3.52
N ALA A 29 -11.84 -2.31 2.77
CA ALA A 29 -12.45 -2.81 1.56
C ALA A 29 -13.76 -3.52 1.93
N VAL A 30 -14.87 -2.80 1.83
CA VAL A 30 -16.19 -3.40 1.64
C VAL A 30 -16.29 -3.63 0.14
N ALA A 31 -16.32 -4.89 -0.26
CA ALA A 31 -16.59 -5.25 -1.65
C ALA A 31 -18.01 -4.80 -1.98
N VAL A 32 -18.14 -4.02 -3.04
CA VAL A 32 -19.43 -3.79 -3.69
C VAL A 32 -19.18 -3.99 -5.18
N ASP A 33 -20.10 -4.71 -5.81
CA ASP A 33 -20.19 -4.99 -7.24
C ASP A 33 -19.96 -3.74 -8.09
N ALA A 34 -19.72 -3.93 -9.39
CA ALA A 34 -19.34 -2.96 -10.43
C ALA A 34 -20.29 -1.74 -10.59
N GLY A 35 -20.44 -0.98 -9.52
CA GLY A 35 -21.07 0.31 -9.41
C GLY A 35 -20.01 1.34 -9.07
N GLU A 36 -20.20 2.53 -9.63
CA GLU A 36 -19.39 3.72 -9.49
C GLU A 36 -18.84 3.93 -8.06
N TRP A 37 -17.54 4.21 -7.95
CA TRP A 37 -16.90 4.46 -6.65
C TRP A 37 -17.44 5.77 -6.06
N ILE A 38 -18.30 5.67 -5.05
CA ILE A 38 -18.76 6.81 -4.27
C ILE A 38 -17.90 6.89 -2.99
N PRO A 39 -17.03 7.91 -2.84
CA PRO A 39 -16.27 8.07 -1.60
C PRO A 39 -17.20 8.23 -0.40
N PRO A 40 -16.86 7.64 0.76
CA PRO A 40 -17.67 7.76 1.97
C PRO A 40 -17.78 9.23 2.38
N LYS A 41 -19.01 9.79 2.30
CA LYS A 41 -19.43 11.16 2.66
C LYS A 41 -18.25 12.11 3.00
N SER A 42 -17.41 12.41 2.01
CA SER A 42 -16.51 13.55 2.11
C SER A 42 -17.43 14.76 2.22
N LYS A 43 -17.45 15.42 3.38
CA LYS A 43 -18.14 16.69 3.53
C LYS A 43 -17.41 17.69 2.64
N VAL A 44 -17.81 17.78 1.37
CA VAL A 44 -17.44 18.88 0.48
C VAL A 44 -18.09 20.10 1.11
N LYS A 45 -17.28 20.92 1.78
CA LYS A 45 -17.77 22.10 2.50
C LYS A 45 -18.18 23.22 1.55
N ASP A 46 -17.73 23.15 0.31
CA ASP A 46 -17.95 24.16 -0.72
C ASP A 46 -18.22 23.46 -2.06
N LEU A 47 -19.47 23.53 -2.53
CA LEU A 47 -19.92 22.94 -3.79
C LEU A 47 -19.84 23.94 -4.96
N SER A 48 -19.35 25.17 -4.72
CA SER A 48 -19.25 26.19 -5.75
C SER A 48 -18.10 25.95 -6.73
N GLN A 49 -17.09 25.19 -6.32
CA GLN A 49 -15.94 24.86 -7.15
C GLN A 49 -16.16 23.55 -7.91
N ASP A 50 -15.75 23.53 -9.18
CA ASP A 50 -15.77 22.32 -10.00
C ASP A 50 -14.95 21.20 -9.32
N PRO A 51 -15.52 20.00 -9.10
CA PRO A 51 -14.82 18.87 -8.49
C PRO A 51 -13.52 18.50 -9.18
N VAL A 52 -13.41 18.69 -10.50
CA VAL A 52 -12.16 18.41 -11.25
C VAL A 52 -11.04 19.35 -10.78
N VAL A 53 -11.34 20.63 -10.66
CA VAL A 53 -10.39 21.65 -10.17
C VAL A 53 -10.02 21.36 -8.71
N THR A 54 -11.00 21.01 -7.87
CA THR A 54 -10.72 20.64 -6.47
C THR A 54 -9.80 19.42 -6.37
N LEU A 55 -9.99 18.40 -7.22
CA LEU A 55 -9.14 17.21 -7.25
C LEU A 55 -7.70 17.57 -7.68
N GLN A 56 -7.55 18.41 -8.71
CA GLN A 56 -6.24 18.88 -9.18
C GLN A 56 -5.51 19.69 -8.11
N LEU A 57 -6.20 20.63 -7.45
CA LEU A 57 -5.65 21.41 -6.35
C LEU A 57 -5.26 20.52 -5.16
N THR A 58 -6.05 19.49 -4.86
CA THR A 58 -5.75 18.52 -3.80
C THR A 58 -4.48 17.73 -4.13
N ALA A 59 -4.35 17.22 -5.35
CA ALA A 59 -3.18 16.49 -5.79
C ALA A 59 -1.92 17.38 -5.76
N SER A 60 -2.02 18.61 -6.27
CA SER A 60 -0.94 19.60 -6.23
C SER A 60 -0.52 19.90 -4.79
N ALA A 61 -1.48 20.12 -3.89
CA ALA A 61 -1.22 20.42 -2.49
C ALA A 61 -0.52 19.25 -1.77
N LEU A 62 -0.93 18.01 -2.02
CA LEU A 62 -0.28 16.83 -1.46
C LEU A 62 1.16 16.68 -1.98
N ASN A 63 1.39 16.88 -3.28
CA ASN A 63 2.72 16.79 -3.86
C ASN A 63 3.69 17.87 -3.34
N ALA A 64 3.18 19.03 -2.98
CA ALA A 64 3.97 20.13 -2.40
C ALA A 64 4.24 19.94 -0.90
N THR A 65 3.30 19.35 -0.14
CA THR A 65 3.35 19.37 1.34
C THR A 65 3.69 18.02 1.98
N GLU A 66 3.49 16.90 1.29
CA GLU A 66 3.83 15.57 1.80
C GLU A 66 5.32 15.29 1.59
N THR A 67 6.01 15.11 2.71
CA THR A 67 7.46 14.92 2.72
C THR A 67 7.82 13.47 2.97
N THR A 68 8.72 12.94 2.14
CA THR A 68 9.34 11.62 2.28
C THR A 68 10.85 11.82 2.33
N ALA A 69 11.50 11.30 3.38
CA ALA A 69 12.93 11.52 3.67
C ALA A 69 13.35 13.01 3.68
N GLY A 70 12.46 13.90 4.16
CA GLY A 70 12.74 15.33 4.27
C GLY A 70 12.32 16.17 3.05
N PHE A 71 12.03 15.55 1.90
CA PHE A 71 11.69 16.25 0.66
C PHE A 71 10.26 15.98 0.19
N SER A 72 9.62 16.98 -0.43
CA SER A 72 8.30 16.85 -1.04
C SER A 72 8.35 16.09 -2.37
N ALA A 73 7.21 15.60 -2.85
CA ALA A 73 7.15 14.92 -4.15
C ALA A 73 7.59 15.84 -5.30
N ASN A 74 7.29 17.14 -5.21
CA ASN A 74 7.76 18.13 -6.18
C ASN A 74 9.28 18.29 -6.14
N GLN A 75 9.89 18.33 -4.96
CA GLN A 75 11.36 18.38 -4.82
C GLN A 75 12.02 17.13 -5.41
N TRP A 76 11.43 15.95 -5.19
CA TRP A 76 11.92 14.71 -5.80
C TRP A 76 11.81 14.70 -7.33
N ALA A 77 10.71 15.24 -7.88
CA ALA A 77 10.45 15.22 -9.32
C ALA A 77 11.21 16.32 -10.08
N PHE A 78 11.33 17.51 -9.51
CA PHE A 78 11.82 18.71 -10.20
C PHE A 78 13.11 19.29 -9.60
N GLY A 79 13.60 18.73 -8.49
CA GLY A 79 14.83 19.18 -7.83
C GLY A 79 14.68 20.46 -7.00
N SER A 80 13.48 21.05 -6.95
CA SER A 80 13.21 22.27 -6.19
C SER A 80 11.79 22.29 -5.63
N GLU A 81 11.60 23.07 -4.56
CA GLU A 81 10.26 23.34 -4.05
C GLU A 81 9.61 24.42 -4.88
N TYR A 82 8.34 24.22 -5.24
CA TYR A 82 7.54 25.28 -5.81
C TYR A 82 7.17 26.27 -4.70
N CYS A 83 7.82 27.42 -4.69
CA CYS A 83 7.50 28.54 -3.82
C CYS A 83 7.03 29.70 -4.69
N VAL A 84 5.88 30.28 -4.35
CA VAL A 84 5.42 31.51 -5.01
C VAL A 84 6.22 32.68 -4.46
N THR A 85 6.99 33.33 -5.32
CA THR A 85 7.82 34.49 -4.98
C THR A 85 7.06 35.81 -5.16
N ASP A 86 7.57 36.91 -4.59
CA ASP A 86 7.00 38.24 -4.80
C ASP A 86 7.02 38.68 -6.27
N GLU A 87 7.99 38.19 -7.05
CA GLU A 87 8.07 38.41 -8.49
C GLU A 87 6.96 37.68 -9.24
N ASP A 88 6.65 36.46 -8.82
CA ASP A 88 5.51 35.71 -9.36
C ASP A 88 4.21 36.46 -9.08
N ILE A 89 4.01 36.96 -7.85
CA ILE A 89 2.83 37.74 -7.45
C ILE A 89 2.65 38.97 -8.36
N ARG A 90 3.72 39.73 -8.59
CA ARG A 90 3.68 40.89 -9.50
C ARG A 90 3.37 40.47 -10.94
N THR A 91 3.91 39.35 -11.38
CA THR A 91 3.61 38.80 -12.71
C THR A 91 2.13 38.44 -12.82
N TYR A 92 1.56 37.83 -11.79
CA TYR A 92 0.15 37.43 -11.73
C TYR A 92 -0.81 38.62 -11.81
N GLU A 93 -0.42 39.77 -11.28
CA GLU A 93 -1.19 41.02 -11.40
C GLU A 93 -1.23 41.55 -12.83
N THR A 94 -0.31 41.14 -13.70
CA THR A 94 -0.24 41.59 -15.10
C THR A 94 -0.96 40.66 -16.09
N VAL A 95 -1.17 39.38 -15.75
CA VAL A 95 -1.76 38.36 -16.64
C VAL A 95 -3.28 38.49 -16.73
N GLU A 96 -3.83 38.61 -17.94
CA GLU A 96 -5.27 38.51 -18.19
C GLU A 96 -5.70 37.07 -18.52
N PRO A 97 -6.83 36.55 -17.98
CA PRO A 97 -7.76 37.20 -17.05
C PRO A 97 -7.30 37.15 -15.58
N ARG A 98 -7.00 38.33 -15.02
CA ARG A 98 -6.46 38.51 -13.65
C ARG A 98 -7.35 37.89 -12.56
N ILE A 99 -8.67 38.01 -12.72
CA ILE A 99 -9.66 37.61 -11.69
C ILE A 99 -9.74 36.09 -11.55
N GLU A 100 -9.63 35.33 -12.64
CA GLU A 100 -9.68 33.86 -12.59
C GLU A 100 -8.38 33.29 -12.05
N PHE A 101 -7.26 33.88 -12.46
CA PHE A 101 -5.95 33.44 -12.07
C PHE A 101 -5.66 33.69 -10.58
N THR A 102 -6.03 34.86 -10.05
CA THR A 102 -5.94 35.16 -8.61
C THR A 102 -6.82 34.21 -7.76
N LYS A 103 -8.03 33.88 -8.24
CA LYS A 103 -8.90 32.87 -7.60
C LYS A 103 -8.24 31.48 -7.57
N LEU A 104 -7.56 31.06 -8.63
CA LEU A 104 -6.87 29.77 -8.67
C LEU A 104 -5.68 29.71 -7.70
N ILE A 105 -4.88 30.77 -7.60
CA ILE A 105 -3.76 30.83 -6.65
C ILE A 105 -4.25 30.80 -5.22
N THR A 106 -5.24 31.63 -4.89
CA THR A 106 -5.82 31.65 -3.54
C THR A 106 -6.42 30.29 -3.18
N ALA A 107 -7.07 29.62 -4.12
CA ALA A 107 -7.56 28.25 -3.94
C ALA A 107 -6.42 27.24 -3.73
N ARG A 108 -5.30 27.39 -4.43
CA ARG A 108 -4.10 26.55 -4.24
C ARG A 108 -3.47 26.73 -2.86
N LEU A 109 -3.23 27.97 -2.44
CA LEU A 109 -2.67 28.27 -1.11
C LEU A 109 -3.56 27.71 0.01
N LYS A 110 -4.88 27.89 -0.13
CA LYS A 110 -5.88 27.33 0.78
C LYS A 110 -5.85 25.79 0.79
N ALA A 111 -5.71 25.15 -0.37
CA ALA A 111 -5.61 23.69 -0.45
C ALA A 111 -4.36 23.17 0.26
N GLU A 112 -3.21 23.85 0.11
CA GLU A 112 -1.97 23.52 0.81
C GLU A 112 -2.09 23.66 2.34
N GLU A 113 -2.74 24.73 2.81
CA GLU A 113 -3.02 24.92 4.24
C GLU A 113 -3.91 23.79 4.79
N ILE A 114 -4.97 23.43 4.07
CA ILE A 114 -5.87 22.33 4.45
C ILE A 114 -5.13 20.99 4.45
N ALA A 115 -4.24 20.75 3.49
CA ALA A 115 -3.41 19.54 3.42
C ALA A 115 -2.50 19.44 4.66
N LYS A 116 -1.81 20.53 5.03
CA LYS A 116 -0.97 20.60 6.24
C LYS A 116 -1.80 20.34 7.51
N ALA A 117 -2.94 21.02 7.66
CA ALA A 117 -3.80 20.88 8.83
C ALA A 117 -4.41 19.47 8.96
N SER A 118 -4.88 18.89 7.86
CA SER A 118 -5.44 17.54 7.85
C SER A 118 -4.39 16.47 8.14
N ARG A 119 -3.16 16.62 7.60
CA ARG A 119 -2.01 15.78 7.93
C ARG A 119 -1.69 15.86 9.42
N GLY A 120 -1.59 17.07 9.98
CA GLY A 120 -1.35 17.28 11.41
C GLY A 120 -2.37 16.54 12.28
N LYS A 121 -3.67 16.70 11.98
CA LYS A 121 -4.76 15.96 12.67
C LYS A 121 -4.62 14.45 12.53
N ARG A 122 -4.27 13.94 11.34
CA ARG A 122 -4.07 12.50 11.11
C ARG A 122 -2.88 11.97 11.89
N VAL A 123 -1.77 12.70 11.96
CA VAL A 123 -0.57 12.32 12.71
C VAL A 123 -0.87 12.31 14.20
N LEU A 124 -1.46 13.39 14.73
CA LEU A 124 -1.86 13.46 16.15
C LEU A 124 -2.86 12.36 16.52
N SER A 125 -3.84 12.09 15.66
CA SER A 125 -4.78 10.99 15.87
C SER A 125 -4.09 9.63 15.87
N ARG A 126 -3.12 9.41 14.98
CA ARG A 126 -2.32 8.17 14.97
C ARG A 126 -1.51 8.04 16.25
N LEU A 127 -0.84 9.10 16.69
CA LEU A 127 -0.06 9.15 17.93
C LEU A 127 -0.94 8.89 19.16
N ALA A 128 -2.12 9.51 19.23
CA ALA A 128 -3.08 9.27 20.31
C ALA A 128 -3.58 7.82 20.35
N ASN A 129 -3.69 7.18 19.18
CA ASN A 129 -4.15 5.80 19.04
C ASN A 129 -3.00 4.78 18.93
N THR A 130 -1.74 5.16 19.20
CA THR A 130 -0.67 4.17 19.27
C THR A 130 -0.80 3.38 20.55
N THR A 131 -1.34 2.17 20.44
CA THR A 131 -1.17 1.16 21.49
C THR A 131 0.20 0.52 21.35
N VAL A 132 0.73 -0.02 22.47
CA VAL A 132 1.97 -0.82 22.45
C VAL A 132 1.77 -1.94 21.44
N ARG A 133 2.51 -1.88 20.33
CA ARG A 133 2.49 -2.94 19.33
C ARG A 133 3.00 -4.20 20.01
N GLN A 134 2.27 -5.30 19.86
CA GLN A 134 2.76 -6.61 20.27
C GLN A 134 4.17 -6.82 19.66
N PRO A 135 5.12 -7.37 20.43
CA PRO A 135 6.44 -7.63 19.90
C PRO A 135 6.33 -8.47 18.63
N LEU A 136 7.17 -8.16 17.65
CA LEU A 136 7.21 -8.95 16.44
C LEU A 136 7.56 -10.39 16.81
N ARG A 137 6.70 -11.32 16.41
CA ARG A 137 6.98 -12.74 16.58
C ARG A 137 8.07 -13.14 15.61
N THR A 138 9.09 -13.80 16.12
CA THR A 138 10.09 -14.48 15.31
C THR A 138 9.65 -15.92 15.09
N TYR A 139 9.95 -16.44 13.92
CA TYR A 139 9.72 -17.83 13.55
C TYR A 139 11.03 -18.42 13.08
N ASN A 140 11.32 -19.66 13.42
CA ASN A 140 12.47 -20.36 12.89
C ASN A 140 12.09 -21.08 11.58
N PRO A 141 13.07 -21.34 10.70
CA PRO A 141 12.87 -22.27 9.60
C PRO A 141 12.29 -23.59 10.11
N MET A 142 11.35 -24.15 9.35
CA MET A 142 10.59 -25.37 9.63
C MET A 142 9.54 -25.29 10.74
N ASP A 143 9.36 -24.14 11.39
CA ASP A 143 8.28 -23.94 12.35
C ASP A 143 6.92 -24.18 11.69
N LEU A 144 6.07 -24.94 12.39
CA LEU A 144 4.73 -25.25 11.95
C LEU A 144 3.78 -24.10 12.33
N VAL A 145 3.15 -23.50 11.31
CA VAL A 145 2.32 -22.31 11.45
C VAL A 145 1.00 -22.42 10.68
N LYS A 146 0.01 -21.64 11.10
CA LYS A 146 -1.22 -21.38 10.33
C LYS A 146 -1.24 -19.93 9.84
N VAL A 147 -1.80 -19.73 8.66
CA VAL A 147 -1.84 -18.42 7.98
C VAL A 147 -3.27 -17.88 7.94
N TRP A 148 -3.46 -16.60 8.22
CA TRP A 148 -4.77 -15.94 8.17
C TRP A 148 -5.09 -15.48 6.75
N ARG A 149 -6.08 -16.10 6.09
CA ARG A 149 -6.47 -15.77 4.70
C ARG A 149 -7.98 -15.83 4.50
N LYS A 150 -8.44 -15.11 3.47
CA LYS A 150 -9.79 -15.25 2.90
C LYS A 150 -9.86 -16.30 1.79
N VAL A 151 -8.73 -16.84 1.36
CA VAL A 151 -8.67 -17.74 0.21
C VAL A 151 -8.34 -19.12 0.75
N TRP A 152 -9.15 -20.10 0.34
CA TRP A 152 -8.88 -21.50 0.62
C TRP A 152 -7.68 -21.99 -0.20
N PRO A 153 -6.80 -22.84 0.37
CA PRO A 153 -5.79 -23.54 -0.40
C PRO A 153 -6.43 -24.32 -1.56
N GLN A 154 -5.79 -24.33 -2.73
CA GLN A 154 -6.33 -25.03 -3.91
C GLN A 154 -6.54 -26.52 -3.68
N GLU A 155 -5.68 -27.14 -2.87
CA GLU A 155 -5.76 -28.55 -2.48
C GLU A 155 -7.04 -28.85 -1.69
N GLN A 156 -7.52 -27.90 -0.89
CA GLN A 156 -8.71 -28.07 -0.06
C GLN A 156 -10.00 -27.69 -0.79
N HIS A 157 -9.96 -26.68 -1.67
CA HIS A 157 -11.14 -26.30 -2.44
C HIS A 157 -10.80 -25.62 -3.78
N LYS A 158 -11.17 -26.27 -4.88
CA LYS A 158 -11.17 -25.66 -6.22
C LYS A 158 -12.44 -24.81 -6.40
N GLY A 159 -12.28 -23.56 -6.78
CA GLY A 159 -13.40 -22.67 -7.11
C GLY A 159 -14.03 -23.04 -8.46
N PRO A 160 -15.17 -22.42 -8.82
CA PRO A 160 -15.75 -22.58 -10.14
C PRO A 160 -14.71 -22.22 -11.20
N ARG A 161 -14.51 -23.10 -12.20
CA ARG A 161 -13.50 -22.98 -13.27
C ARG A 161 -12.04 -23.09 -12.82
N GLY A 162 -11.76 -23.77 -11.70
CA GLY A 162 -10.37 -24.04 -11.26
C GLY A 162 -9.68 -22.86 -10.58
N GLY A 163 -10.38 -21.75 -10.35
CA GLY A 163 -9.87 -20.61 -9.59
C GLY A 163 -9.84 -20.87 -8.08
N PHE A 164 -9.31 -19.91 -7.32
CA PHE A 164 -9.32 -19.98 -5.86
C PHE A 164 -10.72 -19.72 -5.29
N LYS A 165 -11.19 -20.53 -4.32
CA LYS A 165 -12.42 -20.21 -3.57
C LYS A 165 -12.13 -19.15 -2.50
N LYS A 166 -12.83 -18.01 -2.58
CA LYS A 166 -12.85 -17.02 -1.51
C LYS A 166 -13.89 -17.41 -0.45
N SER A 167 -13.51 -17.39 0.81
CA SER A 167 -14.42 -17.50 1.95
C SER A 167 -15.05 -16.13 2.25
N GLY A 168 -16.29 -16.13 2.77
CA GLY A 168 -16.97 -14.91 3.20
C GLY A 168 -16.25 -14.21 4.36
N ARG A 169 -15.62 -14.97 5.24
CA ARG A 169 -14.81 -14.46 6.37
C ARG A 169 -13.38 -14.99 6.32
N PRO A 170 -12.37 -14.19 6.68
CA PRO A 170 -11.01 -14.69 6.85
C PRO A 170 -10.96 -15.78 7.93
N HIS A 171 -10.09 -16.76 7.74
CA HIS A 171 -9.89 -17.88 8.65
C HIS A 171 -8.43 -18.34 8.61
N TRP A 172 -8.05 -19.21 9.54
CA TRP A 172 -6.74 -19.85 9.58
C TRP A 172 -6.68 -21.00 8.58
N ILE A 173 -5.71 -20.95 7.66
CA ILE A 173 -5.40 -22.00 6.68
C ILE A 173 -4.06 -22.67 7.04
N GLY A 174 -3.84 -23.89 6.56
CA GLY A 174 -2.72 -24.73 6.94
C GLY A 174 -3.12 -25.79 7.97
N PRO A 175 -2.17 -26.60 8.47
CA PRO A 175 -0.79 -26.20 8.81
C PRO A 175 0.16 -26.08 7.62
N GLY A 176 1.24 -25.32 7.79
CA GLY A 176 2.35 -25.24 6.85
C GLY A 176 3.65 -24.86 7.54
N ARG A 177 4.78 -24.95 6.81
CA ARG A 177 6.12 -24.73 7.38
C ARG A 177 6.72 -23.41 6.96
N VAL A 178 7.33 -22.73 7.91
CA VAL A 178 8.13 -21.54 7.63
C VAL A 178 9.38 -21.96 6.86
N VAL A 179 9.64 -21.34 5.71
CA VAL A 179 10.84 -21.62 4.92
C VAL A 179 11.95 -20.64 5.29
N PHE A 180 11.67 -19.34 5.17
CA PHE A 180 12.60 -18.28 5.54
C PHE A 180 11.87 -16.95 5.78
N HIS A 181 12.62 -15.98 6.32
CA HIS A 181 12.21 -14.59 6.44
C HIS A 181 12.81 -13.75 5.32
N GLU A 182 11.99 -12.89 4.73
CA GLU A 182 12.46 -11.94 3.72
C GLU A 182 13.07 -10.72 4.39
N VAL A 183 14.27 -10.36 3.93
CA VAL A 183 14.99 -9.14 4.34
C VAL A 183 14.64 -8.04 3.34
N LEU A 184 14.31 -6.84 3.84
CA LEU A 184 14.00 -5.71 2.95
C LEU A 184 15.31 -5.10 2.41
N PRO A 185 15.37 -4.66 1.14
CA PRO A 185 16.61 -4.11 0.55
C PRO A 185 17.19 -2.89 1.27
N HIS A 186 16.36 -2.17 2.02
CA HIS A 186 16.71 -0.95 2.77
C HIS A 186 16.70 -1.20 4.29
N GLN A 187 16.90 -2.45 4.70
CA GLN A 187 17.01 -2.83 6.11
C GLN A 187 18.46 -2.63 6.54
N GLU A 188 18.67 -1.80 7.56
CA GLU A 188 19.99 -1.59 8.16
C GLU A 188 20.54 -2.91 8.72
N ALA A 189 21.87 -3.05 8.74
CA ALA A 189 22.52 -4.29 9.18
C ALA A 189 22.18 -4.68 10.64
N ASP A 190 21.82 -3.70 11.48
CA ASP A 190 21.44 -3.87 12.89
C ASP A 190 19.91 -4.01 13.09
N ASP A 191 19.11 -3.93 12.01
CA ASP A 191 17.66 -4.13 12.09
C ASP A 191 17.31 -5.62 11.93
N ASP A 192 17.06 -6.29 13.05
CA ASP A 192 16.62 -7.69 13.08
C ASP A 192 15.13 -7.90 12.74
N ARG A 193 14.37 -6.85 12.42
CA ARG A 193 12.92 -6.97 12.20
C ARG A 193 12.59 -7.74 10.93
N ARG A 194 12.15 -8.98 11.10
CA ARG A 194 11.63 -9.80 9.99
C ARG A 194 10.11 -9.63 9.88
N HIS A 195 9.66 -8.74 9.00
CA HIS A 195 8.22 -8.43 8.84
C HIS A 195 7.47 -9.40 7.93
N ILE A 196 8.21 -10.11 7.07
CA ILE A 196 7.68 -10.96 6.03
C ILE A 196 8.27 -12.36 6.18
N VAL A 197 7.38 -13.35 6.22
CA VAL A 197 7.71 -14.76 6.33
C VAL A 197 7.12 -15.51 5.14
N TRP A 198 7.90 -16.43 4.59
CA TRP A 198 7.46 -17.33 3.53
C TRP A 198 7.05 -18.67 4.16
N VAL A 199 5.80 -19.06 3.94
CA VAL A 199 5.22 -20.28 4.52
C VAL A 199 4.81 -21.21 3.39
N LEU A 200 5.33 -22.44 3.41
CA LEU A 200 4.92 -23.52 2.52
C LEU A 200 3.67 -24.19 3.10
N VAL A 201 2.55 -24.11 2.39
CA VAL A 201 1.29 -24.79 2.75
C VAL A 201 0.93 -25.73 1.62
N GLY A 202 1.03 -27.04 1.86
CA GLY A 202 0.93 -28.05 0.80
C GLY A 202 2.03 -27.82 -0.23
N SER A 203 1.64 -27.66 -1.50
CA SER A 203 2.53 -27.33 -2.61
C SER A 203 2.73 -25.82 -2.87
N GLN A 204 2.08 -24.95 -2.10
CA GLN A 204 2.07 -23.51 -2.35
C GLN A 204 2.93 -22.73 -1.38
N LEU A 205 3.84 -21.92 -1.91
CA LEU A 205 4.64 -21.00 -1.13
C LEU A 205 3.91 -19.65 -0.98
N LEU A 206 3.60 -19.27 0.25
CA LEU A 206 2.82 -18.07 0.57
C LEU A 206 3.69 -17.00 1.26
N ARG A 207 3.84 -15.86 0.60
CA ARG A 207 4.40 -14.65 1.21
C ARG A 207 3.41 -14.04 2.20
N CYS A 208 3.77 -13.98 3.47
CA CYS A 208 2.87 -13.58 4.56
C CYS A 208 3.51 -12.51 5.44
N SER A 209 2.68 -11.60 5.98
CA SER A 209 3.12 -10.77 7.10
C SER A 209 3.15 -11.62 8.36
N VAL A 210 4.15 -11.42 9.23
CA VAL A 210 4.25 -12.09 10.53
C VAL A 210 2.98 -11.95 11.37
N HIS A 211 2.26 -10.82 11.26
CA HIS A 211 1.00 -10.60 11.97
C HIS A 211 -0.18 -11.43 11.44
N SER A 212 -0.06 -11.97 10.23
CA SER A 212 -1.05 -12.87 9.61
C SER A 212 -0.68 -14.33 9.81
N VAL A 213 0.27 -14.63 10.69
CA VAL A 213 0.74 -15.98 10.99
C VAL A 213 0.58 -16.23 12.48
N ARG A 214 0.24 -17.47 12.85
CA ARG A 214 0.28 -17.92 14.23
C ARG A 214 0.98 -19.26 14.34
N PRO A 215 1.65 -19.54 15.47
CA PRO A 215 2.06 -20.91 15.76
C PRO A 215 0.84 -21.82 15.84
N VAL A 216 1.04 -23.06 15.43
CA VAL A 216 0.06 -24.14 15.55
C VAL A 216 -0.05 -24.57 17.01
N THR A 217 -1.24 -24.94 17.48
CA THR A 217 -1.42 -25.49 18.83
C THR A 217 -0.89 -26.92 18.91
N GLU A 218 -0.63 -27.42 20.12
CA GLU A 218 -0.11 -28.79 20.30
C GLU A 218 -1.04 -29.85 19.68
N THR A 219 -2.35 -29.68 19.81
CA THR A 219 -3.36 -30.55 19.20
C THR A 219 -3.28 -30.55 17.68
N GLU A 220 -3.26 -29.37 17.06
CA GLU A 220 -3.17 -29.20 15.61
C GLU A 220 -1.83 -29.73 15.06
N ARG A 221 -0.75 -29.62 15.85
CA ARG A 221 0.57 -30.17 15.50
C ARG A 221 0.51 -31.69 15.50
N PHE A 222 -0.04 -32.29 16.55
CA PHE A 222 -0.18 -33.74 16.67
C PHE A 222 -1.03 -34.32 15.54
N GLU A 223 -2.17 -33.69 15.22
CA GLU A 223 -3.03 -34.08 14.09
C GLU A 223 -2.27 -34.06 12.77
N PHE A 224 -1.49 -33.01 12.53
CA PHE A 224 -0.71 -32.86 11.30
C PHE A 224 0.37 -33.92 11.16
N GLU A 225 1.19 -34.10 12.20
CA GLU A 225 2.29 -35.07 12.21
C GLU A 225 1.77 -36.52 12.10
N THR A 226 0.61 -36.82 12.68
CA THR A 226 0.00 -38.16 12.61
C THR A 226 -0.66 -38.43 11.26
N SER A 227 -1.18 -37.39 10.59
CA SER A 227 -1.92 -37.53 9.32
C SER A 227 -1.06 -37.96 8.11
N LYS A 228 0.28 -37.96 8.23
CA LYS A 228 1.24 -38.27 7.13
C LYS A 228 0.97 -37.51 5.82
N THR A 229 0.36 -36.32 5.91
CA THR A 229 0.06 -35.49 4.73
C THR A 229 1.34 -34.91 4.11
N GLU A 230 2.37 -34.66 4.92
CA GLU A 230 3.72 -34.37 4.44
C GLU A 230 4.55 -35.65 4.42
N ASP A 231 5.24 -35.88 3.30
CA ASP A 231 6.27 -36.91 3.16
C ASP A 231 7.63 -36.22 3.07
N PRO A 232 8.36 -36.05 4.20
CA PRO A 232 9.63 -35.33 4.23
C PRO A 232 10.69 -35.94 3.30
N THR A 233 10.55 -37.23 2.97
CA THR A 233 11.48 -37.95 2.08
C THR A 233 11.44 -37.46 0.64
N LYS A 234 10.36 -36.75 0.24
CA LYS A 234 10.23 -36.15 -1.09
C LYS A 234 10.83 -34.75 -1.17
N TRP A 235 11.27 -34.18 -0.06
CA TRP A 235 11.86 -32.86 -0.07
C TRP A 235 13.26 -32.92 -0.67
N LYS A 236 13.45 -32.21 -1.77
CA LYS A 236 14.76 -32.00 -2.39
C LYS A 236 15.32 -30.68 -1.88
N THR A 237 16.56 -30.70 -1.45
CA THR A 237 17.30 -29.48 -1.15
C THR A 237 17.86 -28.88 -2.44
N LEU A 238 18.28 -27.61 -2.39
CA LEU A 238 18.98 -26.99 -3.52
C LEU A 238 20.32 -27.67 -3.84
N ALA A 239 20.86 -28.49 -2.93
CA ALA A 239 22.05 -29.29 -3.17
C ALA A 239 21.76 -30.60 -3.93
N ASP A 240 20.48 -31.01 -4.02
CA ASP A 240 20.04 -32.23 -4.71
C ASP A 240 19.64 -31.98 -6.18
N ILE A 241 19.85 -30.77 -6.68
CA ILE A 241 19.57 -30.31 -8.06
C ILE A 241 20.90 -29.92 -8.71
#